data_AF-A0A7W8GGQ9-F1
#
_entry.id   AF-A0A7W8GGQ9-F1
#
_cell.length_a   1.000
_cell.length_b   1.000
_cell.length_c   1.000
_cell.angle_alpha   90.00
_cell.angle_beta   90.00
_cell.angle_gamma   90.00
#
_symmetry.space_group_name_H-M   'P 1'
#
loop_
_entity.id
_entity.type
_entity.pdbx_description
1 polymer ?
#
loop_
_entity_poly.entity_id
_entity_poly.type
_entity_poly.pdbx_seq_one_letter_code
_entity_poly.pdbx_strand_id
1 'polypeptide(L)'
;MTRALLLACLTLGLAGAASSPRMSDPPRPPLSRPSAHTPAQLGQARPTLDLLVTLRLLADLLERGTFAPATGARAELREMLGDLAARPTLGPLAAGRALEGVRAALTVSQRGMLDRARTSLEERADLLLARARFAAPDGPPNHALNRYGFMVPGGLALARRVAAAPDLNPYAEAGVNAQLLRRLLAKLTP
;
A
#
# COMPACT_ATOMS: atom_id res chain seq x y z
N MET A 1 45.14 47.09 6.69
CA MET A 1 46.54 46.79 6.32
C MET A 1 47.35 46.66 7.59
N THR A 2 47.70 45.44 7.99
CA THR A 2 48.74 45.18 8.99
C THR A 2 49.24 43.75 8.79
N ARG A 3 50.50 43.64 8.40
CA ARG A 3 51.29 42.43 8.19
C ARG A 3 52.10 42.13 9.46
N ALA A 4 52.21 40.85 9.82
CA ALA A 4 53.34 40.17 10.50
C ALA A 4 52.82 38.73 10.78
N LEU A 5 53.29 37.61 10.21
CA LEU A 5 54.60 37.11 9.79
C LEU A 5 55.57 36.88 10.96
N LEU A 6 55.59 35.64 11.47
CA LEU A 6 56.71 34.91 12.11
C LEU A 6 56.21 33.48 12.44
N LEU A 7 56.47 32.47 11.61
CA LEU A 7 57.66 31.61 11.50
C LEU A 7 57.97 30.72 12.73
N ALA A 8 57.81 29.41 12.49
CA ALA A 8 58.64 28.27 12.89
C ALA A 8 58.77 27.86 14.37
N CYS A 9 58.36 26.62 14.64
CA CYS A 9 59.18 25.64 15.37
C CYS A 9 58.85 24.22 14.89
N LEU A 10 59.78 23.61 14.16
CA LEU A 10 59.86 22.16 13.98
C LEU A 10 60.08 21.51 15.35
N THR A 11 59.35 20.44 15.65
CA THR A 11 59.85 19.36 16.50
C THR A 11 59.60 18.02 15.81
N LEU A 12 60.69 17.34 15.48
CA LEU A 12 60.72 15.92 15.16
C LEU A 12 60.38 15.12 16.43
N GLY A 13 59.45 14.19 16.32
CA GLY A 13 59.19 13.16 17.32
C GLY A 13 59.05 11.80 16.65
N LEU A 14 60.02 10.92 16.89
CA LEU A 14 60.10 9.54 16.43
C LEU A 14 58.96 8.68 17.00
N ALA A 15 58.52 7.72 16.17
CA ALA A 15 58.11 6.36 16.49
C ALA A 15 57.23 6.11 17.74
N GLY A 16 55.93 5.87 17.50
CA GLY A 16 55.05 5.13 18.40
C GLY A 16 54.34 4.03 17.61
N ALA A 17 54.72 2.78 17.85
CA ALA A 17 54.16 1.61 17.20
C ALA A 17 52.66 1.43 17.53
N ALA A 18 51.93 1.00 16.51
CA ALA A 18 50.51 0.67 16.55
C ALA A 18 50.19 -0.43 17.57
N SER A 19 49.10 -0.25 18.33
CA SER A 19 48.31 -1.33 18.94
C SER A 19 46.94 -0.76 19.32
N SER A 20 46.06 -0.53 18.34
CA SER A 20 44.64 -0.31 18.64
C SER A 20 44.02 -1.65 19.04
N PRO A 21 43.36 -1.75 20.20
CA PRO A 21 42.61 -2.95 20.53
C PRO A 21 41.49 -3.11 19.50
N ARG A 22 41.49 -4.24 18.78
CA ARG A 22 40.32 -4.68 18.01
C ARG A 22 39.21 -4.97 19.02
N MET A 23 38.40 -3.96 19.31
CA MET A 23 37.06 -4.17 19.84
C MET A 23 36.34 -5.02 18.80
N SER A 24 36.08 -6.28 19.15
CA SER A 24 35.26 -7.17 18.37
C SER A 24 33.89 -6.52 18.23
N ASP A 25 33.51 -6.13 17.02
CA ASP A 25 32.14 -5.69 16.75
C ASP A 25 31.18 -6.77 17.28
N PRO A 26 30.14 -6.39 18.07
CA PRO A 26 29.12 -7.35 18.45
C PRO A 26 28.48 -7.91 17.17
N PRO A 27 28.11 -9.21 17.14
CA PRO A 27 27.45 -9.80 15.99
C PRO A 27 26.19 -9.00 15.68
N ARG A 28 26.26 -8.22 14.60
CA ARG A 28 25.14 -7.46 14.07
C ARG A 28 24.02 -8.48 13.80
N PRO A 29 22.80 -8.31 14.35
CA PRO A 29 21.71 -9.22 14.04
C PRO A 29 21.54 -9.27 12.52
N PRO A 30 21.24 -10.46 11.95
CA PRO A 30 21.00 -10.54 10.52
C PRO A 30 19.88 -9.55 10.19
N LEU A 31 20.20 -8.57 9.33
CA LEU A 31 19.19 -7.73 8.71
C LEU A 31 18.26 -8.68 7.98
N SER A 32 17.07 -8.91 8.55
CA SER A 32 15.99 -9.65 7.90
C SER A 32 15.76 -8.99 6.55
N ARG A 33 16.31 -9.60 5.48
CA ARG A 33 16.06 -9.15 4.12
C ARG A 33 14.55 -9.23 3.92
N PRO A 34 13.87 -8.14 3.53
CA PRO A 34 12.48 -8.25 3.13
C PRO A 34 12.43 -9.20 1.94
N SER A 35 11.83 -10.38 2.14
CA SER A 35 11.73 -11.39 1.10
C SER A 35 11.03 -10.79 -0.12
N ALA A 36 11.63 -10.95 -1.29
CA ALA A 36 10.96 -10.64 -2.55
C ALA A 36 9.66 -11.44 -2.62
N HIS A 37 8.51 -10.75 -2.65
CA HIS A 37 7.20 -11.40 -2.71
C HIS A 37 7.07 -12.24 -3.97
N THR A 38 6.73 -13.52 -3.82
CA THR A 38 6.57 -14.43 -4.96
C THR A 38 5.30 -14.09 -5.74
N PRO A 39 5.23 -14.39 -7.05
CA PRO A 39 4.00 -14.24 -7.83
C PRO A 39 2.79 -14.96 -7.21
N ALA A 40 3.01 -16.11 -6.56
CA ALA A 40 1.98 -16.88 -5.88
C ALA A 40 1.36 -16.14 -4.68
N GLN A 41 2.18 -15.45 -3.87
CA GLN A 41 1.71 -14.64 -2.74
C GLN A 41 0.85 -13.47 -3.22
N LEU A 42 1.25 -12.81 -4.30
CA LEU A 42 0.43 -11.75 -4.89
C LEU A 42 -0.90 -12.29 -5.45
N GLY A 43 -0.89 -13.49 -6.04
CA GLY A 43 -2.11 -14.16 -6.51
C GLY A 43 -3.14 -14.36 -5.40
N GLN A 44 -2.71 -14.74 -4.20
CA GLN A 44 -3.59 -14.88 -3.03
C GLN A 44 -4.09 -13.54 -2.50
N ALA A 45 -3.26 -12.49 -2.52
CA ALA A 45 -3.65 -11.16 -2.06
C ALA A 45 -4.52 -10.38 -3.05
N ARG A 46 -4.52 -10.76 -4.33
CA ARG A 46 -5.19 -10.04 -5.40
C ARG A 46 -6.67 -9.73 -5.12
N PRO A 47 -7.52 -10.67 -4.64
CA PRO A 47 -8.92 -10.37 -4.37
C PRO A 47 -9.09 -9.25 -3.32
N THR A 48 -8.28 -9.25 -2.27
CA THR A 48 -8.30 -8.22 -1.22
C THR A 48 -7.81 -6.87 -1.74
N LEU A 49 -6.75 -6.86 -2.56
CA LEU A 49 -6.24 -5.63 -3.18
C LEU A 49 -7.24 -5.04 -4.18
N ASP A 50 -7.91 -5.88 -4.99
CA ASP A 50 -8.93 -5.44 -5.93
C ASP A 50 -10.19 -4.92 -5.22
N LEU A 51 -10.57 -5.52 -4.10
CA LEU A 51 -11.64 -4.99 -3.23
C LEU A 51 -11.27 -3.60 -2.67
N LEU A 52 -10.05 -3.43 -2.13
CA LEU A 52 -9.59 -2.13 -1.61
C LEU A 52 -9.67 -1.02 -2.65
N VAL A 53 -9.21 -1.28 -3.87
CA VAL A 53 -9.29 -0.31 -4.96
C VAL A 53 -10.75 -0.07 -5.36
N THR A 54 -11.56 -1.11 -5.44
CA THR A 54 -12.99 -0.98 -5.78
C THR A 54 -13.73 -0.09 -4.79
N LEU A 55 -13.55 -0.30 -3.48
CA LEU A 55 -14.21 0.52 -2.46
C LEU A 55 -13.71 1.97 -2.45
N ARG A 56 -12.42 2.19 -2.74
CA ARG A 56 -11.87 3.54 -2.94
C ARG A 56 -12.56 4.25 -4.09
N LEU A 57 -12.63 3.60 -5.26
CA LEU A 57 -13.23 4.20 -6.45
C LEU A 57 -14.74 4.45 -6.26
N LEU A 58 -15.43 3.53 -5.59
CA LEU A 58 -16.84 3.70 -5.26
C LEU A 58 -17.05 4.92 -4.35
N ALA A 59 -16.22 5.09 -3.32
CA ALA A 59 -16.25 6.27 -2.46
C ALA A 59 -15.98 7.56 -3.27
N ASP A 60 -14.95 7.57 -4.11
CA ASP A 60 -14.60 8.72 -4.95
C ASP A 60 -15.76 9.11 -5.89
N LEU A 61 -16.44 8.12 -6.49
CA LEU A 61 -17.58 8.34 -7.38
C LEU A 61 -18.82 8.87 -6.65
N LEU A 62 -19.10 8.36 -5.43
CA LEU A 62 -20.16 8.86 -4.57
C LEU A 62 -19.88 10.28 -4.09
N GLU A 63 -18.64 10.58 -3.70
CA GLU A 63 -18.21 11.91 -3.24
C GLU A 63 -18.37 12.96 -4.34
N ARG A 64 -18.14 12.59 -5.61
CA ARG A 64 -18.32 13.48 -6.78
C ARG A 64 -19.78 13.67 -7.21
N GLY A 65 -20.72 12.90 -6.64
CA GLY A 65 -22.14 12.94 -7.03
C GLY A 65 -22.44 12.39 -8.42
N THR A 66 -21.45 11.83 -9.13
CA THR A 66 -21.64 11.19 -10.45
C THR A 66 -22.20 9.78 -10.35
N PHE A 67 -22.34 9.28 -9.12
CA PHE A 67 -22.80 7.94 -8.82
C PHE A 67 -23.82 8.00 -7.69
N ALA A 68 -25.03 7.51 -7.94
CA ALA A 68 -26.09 7.43 -6.96
C ALA A 68 -26.75 6.04 -7.08
N PRO A 69 -26.43 5.08 -6.19
CA PRO A 69 -27.10 3.79 -6.16
C PRO A 69 -28.57 3.99 -5.74
N ALA A 70 -29.45 3.17 -6.30
CA ALA A 70 -30.86 3.14 -5.91
C ALA A 70 -31.00 2.66 -4.45
N THR A 71 -32.16 2.93 -3.83
CA THR A 71 -32.39 2.62 -2.41
C THR A 71 -32.14 1.15 -2.06
N GLY A 72 -32.55 0.21 -2.91
CA GLY A 72 -32.28 -1.23 -2.73
C GLY A 72 -30.78 -1.54 -2.75
N ALA A 73 -30.07 -1.09 -3.79
CA ALA A 73 -28.61 -1.26 -3.91
C ALA A 73 -27.86 -0.60 -2.74
N ARG A 74 -28.32 0.55 -2.24
CA ARG A 74 -27.74 1.18 -1.04
C ARG A 74 -27.86 0.27 0.19
N ALA A 75 -29.00 -0.40 0.35
CA ALA A 75 -29.21 -1.31 1.46
C ALA A 75 -28.31 -2.55 1.38
N GLU A 76 -28.27 -3.20 0.22
CA GLU A 76 -27.39 -4.35 -0.03
C GLU A 76 -25.91 -4.01 0.17
N LEU A 77 -25.47 -2.89 -0.40
CA LEU A 77 -24.09 -2.42 -0.22
C LEU A 77 -23.79 -2.14 1.26
N ARG A 78 -24.72 -1.52 2.00
CA ARG A 78 -24.49 -1.21 3.42
C ARG A 78 -24.33 -2.47 4.26
N GLU A 79 -25.16 -3.48 4.03
CA GLU A 79 -25.08 -4.76 4.73
C GLU A 79 -23.73 -5.43 4.46
N MET A 80 -23.39 -5.66 3.18
CA MET A 80 -22.13 -6.29 2.79
C MET A 80 -20.90 -5.54 3.31
N LEU A 81 -20.91 -4.20 3.24
CA LEU A 81 -19.80 -3.36 3.68
C LEU A 81 -19.72 -3.26 5.21
N GLY A 82 -20.85 -3.32 5.91
CA GLY A 82 -20.92 -3.38 7.37
C GLY A 82 -20.25 -4.65 7.90
N ASP A 83 -20.52 -5.79 7.25
CA ASP A 83 -19.91 -7.07 7.60
C ASP A 83 -18.38 -7.05 7.44
N LEU A 84 -17.84 -6.34 6.44
CA LEU A 84 -16.40 -6.23 6.25
C LEU A 84 -15.69 -5.59 7.45
N ALA A 85 -16.32 -4.62 8.13
CA ALA A 85 -15.75 -3.97 9.31
C ALA A 85 -15.79 -4.90 10.54
N ALA A 86 -16.81 -5.75 10.64
CA ALA A 86 -17.03 -6.61 11.80
C ALA A 86 -16.14 -7.87 11.79
N ARG A 87 -15.64 -8.29 10.62
CA ARG A 87 -14.86 -9.52 10.50
C ARG A 87 -13.41 -9.33 10.99
N PRO A 88 -12.87 -10.21 11.84
CA PRO A 88 -11.47 -10.10 12.28
C PRO A 88 -10.48 -10.41 11.16
N THR A 89 -10.85 -11.27 10.21
CA THR A 89 -10.02 -11.68 9.07
C THR A 89 -10.79 -11.58 7.77
N LEU A 90 -10.04 -11.39 6.67
CA LEU A 90 -10.57 -11.30 5.33
C LEU A 90 -9.70 -12.12 4.38
N GLY A 91 -9.97 -13.43 4.35
CA GLY A 91 -9.28 -14.34 3.43
C GLY A 91 -9.66 -14.10 1.96
N PRO A 92 -8.86 -14.63 1.00
CA PRO A 92 -9.00 -14.34 -0.42
C PRO A 92 -10.39 -14.67 -1.01
N LEU A 93 -10.98 -15.79 -0.59
CA LEU A 93 -12.32 -16.21 -1.03
C LEU A 93 -13.40 -15.24 -0.54
N ALA A 94 -13.30 -14.79 0.71
CA ALA A 94 -14.23 -13.85 1.31
C ALA A 94 -14.12 -12.47 0.64
N ALA A 95 -12.90 -12.00 0.36
CA ALA A 95 -12.66 -10.78 -0.41
C ALA A 95 -13.22 -10.87 -1.83
N GLY A 96 -13.01 -12.00 -2.52
CA GLY A 96 -13.56 -12.25 -3.85
C GLY A 96 -15.09 -12.21 -3.87
N ARG A 97 -15.75 -12.87 -2.91
CA ARG A 97 -17.21 -12.83 -2.78
C ARG A 97 -17.73 -11.42 -2.49
N ALA A 98 -17.05 -10.67 -1.62
CA ALA A 98 -17.42 -9.29 -1.34
C ALA A 98 -17.27 -8.39 -2.59
N LEU A 99 -16.21 -8.59 -3.38
CA LEU A 99 -16.01 -7.87 -4.63
C LEU A 99 -17.12 -8.17 -5.65
N GLU A 100 -17.46 -9.45 -5.85
CA GLU A 100 -18.55 -9.86 -6.73
C GLU A 100 -19.90 -9.32 -6.24
N GLY A 101 -20.17 -9.41 -4.94
CA GLY A 101 -21.39 -8.87 -4.33
C GLY A 101 -21.53 -7.37 -4.56
N VAL A 102 -20.45 -6.60 -4.34
CA VAL A 102 -20.42 -5.16 -4.64
C VAL A 102 -20.73 -4.92 -6.11
N ARG A 103 -20.12 -5.64 -7.05
CA ARG A 103 -20.37 -5.46 -8.50
C ARG A 103 -21.81 -5.87 -8.90
N ALA A 104 -22.37 -6.90 -8.26
CA ALA A 104 -23.71 -7.40 -8.52
C ALA A 104 -24.79 -6.41 -8.08
N ALA A 105 -24.59 -5.73 -6.95
CA ALA A 105 -25.50 -4.69 -6.45
C ALA A 105 -25.59 -3.45 -7.36
N LEU A 106 -24.63 -3.27 -8.28
CA LEU A 106 -24.61 -2.15 -9.21
C LEU A 106 -25.43 -2.43 -10.48
N THR A 107 -25.97 -1.39 -11.09
CA THR A 107 -26.52 -1.50 -12.45
C THR A 107 -25.40 -1.65 -13.48
N VAL A 108 -25.75 -2.07 -14.70
CA VAL A 108 -24.79 -2.18 -15.83
C VAL A 108 -24.05 -0.85 -16.06
N SER A 109 -24.78 0.27 -16.08
CA SER A 109 -24.20 1.61 -16.27
C SER A 109 -23.23 1.97 -15.14
N GLN A 110 -23.60 1.66 -13.89
CA GLN A 110 -22.77 1.89 -12.71
C GLN A 110 -21.49 1.05 -12.71
N ARG A 111 -21.57 -0.22 -13.10
CA ARG A 111 -20.38 -1.05 -13.35
C ARG A 111 -19.49 -0.43 -14.41
N GLY A 112 -20.05 0.04 -15.52
CA GLY A 112 -19.30 0.74 -16.58
C GLY A 112 -18.64 2.05 -16.12
N MET A 113 -19.21 2.76 -15.14
CA MET A 113 -18.55 3.91 -14.51
C MET A 113 -17.38 3.48 -13.62
N LEU A 114 -17.58 2.43 -12.81
CA LEU A 114 -16.53 1.89 -11.93
C LEU A 114 -15.36 1.34 -12.74
N ASP A 115 -15.63 0.61 -13.82
CA ASP A 115 -14.60 0.04 -14.71
C ASP A 115 -13.80 1.14 -15.41
N ARG A 116 -14.46 2.20 -15.91
CA ARG A 116 -13.75 3.37 -16.46
C ARG A 116 -12.87 4.06 -15.42
N ALA A 117 -13.39 4.25 -14.20
CA ALA A 117 -12.62 4.84 -13.11
C ALA A 117 -11.41 3.97 -12.73
N ARG A 118 -11.57 2.65 -12.78
CA ARG A 118 -10.49 1.68 -12.57
C ARG A 118 -9.43 1.77 -13.66
N THR A 119 -9.81 1.78 -14.94
CA THR A 119 -8.88 1.93 -16.06
C THR A 119 -8.09 3.24 -15.95
N SER A 120 -8.75 4.37 -15.68
CA SER A 120 -8.04 5.65 -15.50
C SER A 120 -7.10 5.66 -14.28
N LEU A 121 -7.43 4.93 -13.22
CA LEU A 121 -6.51 4.78 -12.07
C LEU A 121 -5.30 3.91 -12.43
N GLU A 122 -5.53 2.84 -13.17
CA GLU A 122 -4.51 1.93 -13.68
C GLU A 122 -3.53 2.63 -14.62
N GLU A 123 -4.00 3.41 -15.58
CA GLU A 123 -3.17 4.22 -16.47
C GLU A 123 -2.26 5.19 -15.69
N ARG A 124 -2.81 5.86 -14.67
CA ARG A 124 -2.00 6.72 -13.79
C ARG A 124 -0.97 5.94 -13.00
N ALA A 125 -1.32 4.77 -12.49
CA ALA A 125 -0.39 3.90 -11.79
C ALA A 125 0.77 3.45 -12.70
N ASP A 126 0.47 3.15 -13.97
CA ASP A 126 1.47 2.76 -14.97
C ASP A 126 2.40 3.93 -15.32
N LEU A 127 1.87 5.15 -15.46
CA LEU A 127 2.67 6.36 -15.64
C LEU A 127 3.59 6.64 -14.44
N LEU A 128 3.11 6.42 -13.22
CA LEU A 128 3.92 6.56 -12.00
C LEU A 128 5.01 5.48 -11.94
N LEU A 129 4.67 4.24 -12.29
CA LEU A 129 5.60 3.13 -12.35
C LEU A 129 6.72 3.38 -13.38
N ALA A 130 6.37 3.89 -14.57
CA ALA A 130 7.33 4.22 -15.62
C ALA A 130 8.32 5.32 -15.19
N ARG A 131 7.91 6.22 -14.30
CA ARG A 131 8.76 7.30 -13.75
C ARG A 131 9.55 6.88 -12.51
N ALA A 132 9.17 5.79 -11.86
CA ALA A 132 9.81 5.34 -10.63
C ALA A 132 11.18 4.70 -10.92
N ARG A 133 12.24 5.32 -10.40
CA ARG A 133 13.58 4.71 -10.36
C ARG A 133 13.65 3.75 -9.19
N PHE A 134 13.30 2.49 -9.42
CA PHE A 134 13.42 1.45 -8.40
C PHE A 134 14.91 1.10 -8.22
N ALA A 135 15.52 1.57 -7.12
CA ALA A 135 16.79 1.03 -6.65
C ALA A 135 16.50 -0.33 -6.00
N ALA A 136 17.10 -1.40 -6.51
CA ALA A 136 16.78 -2.76 -6.13
C ALA A 136 17.97 -3.46 -5.45
N PRO A 137 18.19 -3.26 -4.14
CA PRO A 137 19.18 -4.05 -3.38
C PRO A 137 18.74 -5.52 -3.17
N ASP A 138 17.45 -5.85 -3.33
CA ASP A 138 16.85 -7.12 -2.90
C ASP A 138 16.25 -7.99 -4.04
N GLY A 139 16.62 -7.72 -5.30
CA GLY A 139 16.13 -8.47 -6.49
C GLY A 139 15.18 -7.68 -7.39
N PRO A 140 14.74 -8.25 -8.53
CA PRO A 140 13.97 -7.53 -9.54
C PRO A 140 12.66 -6.96 -8.94
N PRO A 141 12.26 -5.73 -9.30
CA PRO A 141 11.07 -5.12 -8.76
C PRO A 141 9.82 -5.93 -9.12
N ASN A 142 8.99 -6.26 -8.12
CA ASN A 142 7.67 -6.84 -8.36
C ASN A 142 6.73 -5.74 -8.90
N HIS A 143 6.71 -5.57 -10.22
CA HIS A 143 5.95 -4.54 -10.91
C HIS A 143 4.46 -4.56 -10.57
N ALA A 144 3.85 -5.75 -10.45
CA ALA A 144 2.44 -5.88 -10.14
C ALA A 144 2.13 -5.40 -8.71
N LEU A 145 2.96 -5.76 -7.72
CA LEU A 145 2.81 -5.26 -6.36
C LEU A 145 3.03 -3.74 -6.27
N ASN A 146 4.01 -3.21 -7.00
CA ASN A 146 4.27 -1.78 -7.07
C ASN A 146 3.10 -1.02 -7.71
N ARG A 147 2.49 -1.56 -8.77
CA ARG A 147 1.28 -1.00 -9.41
C ARG A 147 0.14 -0.88 -8.40
N TYR A 148 -0.16 -1.96 -7.67
CA TYR A 148 -1.14 -1.91 -6.58
C TYR A 148 -0.79 -0.87 -5.52
N GLY A 149 0.50 -0.70 -5.20
CA GLY A 149 0.99 0.31 -4.29
C GLY A 149 0.65 1.76 -4.67
N PHE A 150 0.37 2.07 -5.92
CA PHE A 150 -0.15 3.38 -6.35
C PHE A 150 -1.68 3.47 -6.34
N MET A 151 -2.37 2.32 -6.34
CA MET A 151 -3.81 2.21 -6.50
C MET A 151 -4.54 2.05 -5.17
N VAL A 152 -3.97 1.31 -4.21
CA VAL A 152 -4.63 1.05 -2.93
C VAL A 152 -4.54 2.25 -1.98
N PRO A 153 -5.60 2.55 -1.21
CA PRO A 153 -5.51 3.42 -0.05
C PRO A 153 -4.49 2.85 0.96
N GLY A 154 -3.53 3.66 1.42
CA GLY A 154 -2.41 3.19 2.27
C GLY A 154 -1.17 2.70 1.49
N GLY A 155 -1.25 2.67 0.15
CA GLY A 155 -0.12 2.53 -0.75
C GLY A 155 0.65 1.21 -0.67
N LEU A 156 1.92 1.25 -1.11
CA LEU A 156 2.77 0.06 -1.25
C LEU A 156 3.00 -0.69 0.07
N ALA A 157 3.08 0.04 1.19
CA ALA A 157 3.24 -0.58 2.50
C ALA A 157 2.08 -1.52 2.83
N LEU A 158 0.83 -1.06 2.61
CA LEU A 158 -0.33 -1.90 2.80
C LEU A 158 -0.35 -3.07 1.81
N ALA A 159 -0.07 -2.81 0.53
CA ALA A 159 -0.05 -3.86 -0.48
C ALA A 159 0.92 -5.00 -0.12
N ARG A 160 2.11 -4.66 0.39
CA ARG A 160 3.09 -5.62 0.91
C ARG A 160 2.60 -6.39 2.12
N ARG A 161 1.91 -5.73 3.06
CA ARG A 161 1.32 -6.40 4.24
C ARG A 161 0.26 -7.41 3.85
N VAL A 162 -0.66 -7.05 2.96
CA VAL A 162 -1.72 -7.95 2.48
C VAL A 162 -1.10 -9.12 1.68
N ALA A 163 -0.07 -8.86 0.89
CA ALA A 163 0.67 -9.91 0.19
C ALA A 163 1.44 -10.87 1.13
N ALA A 164 1.90 -10.36 2.28
CA ALA A 164 2.57 -11.17 3.30
C ALA A 164 1.59 -11.93 4.21
N ALA A 165 0.39 -11.39 4.42
CA ALA A 165 -0.66 -11.96 5.27
C ALA A 165 -2.01 -11.95 4.50
N PRO A 166 -2.30 -12.98 3.70
CA PRO A 166 -3.49 -13.02 2.83
C PRO A 166 -4.84 -12.96 3.55
N ASP A 167 -4.88 -13.34 4.84
CA ASP A 167 -6.09 -13.29 5.67
C ASP A 167 -6.25 -11.96 6.44
N LEU A 168 -5.31 -11.03 6.30
CA LEU A 168 -5.38 -9.71 6.91
C LEU A 168 -6.65 -8.99 6.46
N ASN A 169 -7.45 -8.52 7.41
CA ASN A 169 -8.55 -7.60 7.11
C ASN A 169 -8.09 -6.14 7.27
N PRO A 170 -7.88 -5.38 6.18
CA PRO A 170 -7.44 -3.99 6.27
C PRO A 170 -8.50 -3.05 6.87
N TYR A 171 -9.76 -3.49 6.98
CA TYR A 171 -10.88 -2.71 7.49
C TYR A 171 -11.13 -2.87 9.00
N ALA A 172 -10.56 -3.91 9.62
CA ALA A 172 -10.73 -4.21 11.05
C ALA A 172 -9.87 -3.31 11.95
N GLU A 173 -8.70 -2.88 11.46
CA GLU A 173 -7.79 -2.01 12.20
C GLU A 173 -8.11 -0.53 11.98
N ALA A 174 -7.91 0.30 13.01
CA ALA A 174 -8.01 1.74 12.87
C ALA A 174 -7.00 2.26 11.84
N GLY A 175 -7.48 2.96 10.81
CA GLY A 175 -6.63 3.48 9.75
C GLY A 175 -7.42 4.01 8.56
N VAL A 176 -6.70 4.28 7.46
CA VAL A 176 -7.26 4.87 6.24
C VAL A 176 -8.39 4.03 5.64
N ASN A 177 -8.30 2.70 5.69
CA ASN A 177 -9.29 1.80 5.11
C ASN A 177 -10.55 1.70 5.97
N ALA A 178 -10.42 1.61 7.30
CA ALA A 178 -11.57 1.68 8.20
C ALA A 178 -12.28 3.04 8.07
N GLN A 179 -11.53 4.15 7.94
CA GLN A 179 -12.11 5.47 7.70
C GLN A 179 -12.81 5.57 6.35
N LEU A 180 -12.21 5.02 5.29
CA LEU A 180 -12.82 4.92 3.97
C LEU A 180 -14.15 4.15 4.03
N LEU A 181 -14.15 2.97 4.67
CA LEU A 181 -15.34 2.14 4.82
C LEU A 181 -16.44 2.85 5.61
N ARG A 182 -16.10 3.51 6.72
CA ARG A 182 -17.07 4.32 7.49
C ARG A 182 -17.66 5.46 6.68
N ARG A 183 -16.85 6.20 5.91
CA ARG A 183 -17.33 7.27 5.02
C ARG A 183 -18.28 6.71 3.96
N LEU A 184 -17.92 5.58 3.37
CA LEU A 184 -18.73 4.91 2.37
C LEU A 184 -20.09 4.50 2.95
N LEU A 185 -20.10 3.87 4.13
CA LEU A 185 -21.33 3.49 4.84
C LEU A 185 -22.21 4.72 5.18
N ALA A 186 -21.60 5.82 5.62
CA ALA A 186 -22.33 7.06 5.90
C ALA A 186 -23.01 7.63 4.63
N LYS A 187 -22.35 7.56 3.46
CA LYS A 187 -22.92 8.00 2.19
C LYS A 187 -24.00 7.08 1.62
N LEU A 188 -24.09 5.84 2.10
CA LEU A 188 -25.12 4.86 1.73
C LEU A 188 -26.33 4.88 2.68
N THR A 189 -26.31 5.76 3.69
CA THR A 189 -27.44 6.01 4.58
C THR A 189 -28.42 6.95 3.85
N PRO A 190 -29.74 6.69 3.93
CA PRO A 190 -30.77 7.50 3.26
C PRO A 190 -30.76 8.97 3.69
#